data_AF-A0A419EFG4-F1
#
_entry.id   AF-A0A419EFG4-F1
#
_cell.length_a   1.000
_cell.length_b   1.000
_cell.length_c   1.000
_cell.angle_alpha   90.00
_cell.angle_beta   90.00
_cell.angle_gamma   90.00
#
_symmetry.space_group_name_H-M   'P 1'
#
loop_
_entity.id
_entity.type
_entity.pdbx_description
1 polymer ?
#
loop_
_entity_poly.entity_id
_entity_poly.type
_entity_poly.pdbx_seq_one_letter_code
_entity_poly.pdbx_strand_id
1 'polypeptide(L)'
;YIWGGESGDGCVLLLPRDPDASSRSMRERIESQTGKRIGVMIIDSHGRAWRIGTVGMCIGLSGVPALMDERGWKDLFGHELKITVVGVADELAAAASLVMGQAAEGTPAVHVRGFPYPLREGSLRELLRPKEQDMFR
;
A
#
# COMPACT_ATOMS: atom_id res chain seq x y z
N TYR A 1 9.00 16.95 -21.31
CA TYR A 1 9.00 15.73 -20.48
C TYR A 1 9.22 14.56 -21.41
N ILE A 2 10.41 13.96 -21.36
CA ILE A 2 10.87 12.97 -22.33
C ILE A 2 10.13 11.66 -22.04
N TRP A 3 9.30 11.22 -22.99
CA TRP A 3 8.83 9.84 -23.06
C TRP A 3 9.98 9.04 -23.70
N GLY A 4 10.70 8.27 -22.89
CA GLY A 4 11.80 7.42 -23.35
C GLY A 4 11.44 5.96 -23.11
N GLY A 5 10.95 5.30 -24.16
CA GLY A 5 11.09 3.86 -24.28
C GLY A 5 12.56 3.50 -24.46
N GLU A 6 12.91 2.31 -23.98
CA GLU A 6 14.25 1.71 -23.91
C GLU A 6 15.18 2.34 -22.86
N SER A 7 15.58 1.49 -21.91
CA SER A 7 16.42 1.77 -20.76
C SER A 7 17.82 2.23 -21.19
N GLY A 8 17.97 3.51 -21.53
CA GLY A 8 19.25 4.18 -21.74
C GLY A 8 19.69 4.93 -20.48
N ASP A 9 21.02 5.06 -20.31
CA ASP A 9 21.63 5.91 -19.30
C ASP A 9 21.02 7.33 -19.37
N GLY A 10 20.30 7.72 -18.32
CA GLY A 10 19.66 9.04 -18.19
C GLY A 10 18.13 9.03 -18.09
N CYS A 11 17.45 7.88 -18.17
CA CYS A 11 16.02 7.80 -17.90
C CYS A 11 15.74 7.69 -16.39
N VAL A 12 14.69 8.37 -15.90
CA VAL A 12 14.21 8.26 -14.52
C VAL A 12 12.75 7.79 -14.52
N LEU A 13 12.41 6.92 -13.58
CA LEU A 13 11.04 6.53 -13.31
C LEU A 13 10.43 7.52 -12.32
N LEU A 14 9.38 8.23 -12.74
CA LEU A 14 8.63 9.10 -11.86
C LEU A 14 7.54 8.31 -11.13
N LEU A 15 7.23 8.73 -9.90
CA LEU A 15 6.04 8.23 -9.20
C LEU A 15 4.77 8.56 -9.99
N PRO A 16 3.73 7.72 -9.89
CA PRO A 16 2.44 8.04 -10.49
C PRO A 16 1.90 9.36 -9.95
N ARG A 17 1.30 10.17 -10.82
CA ARG A 17 0.70 11.46 -10.42
C ARG A 17 -0.40 11.30 -9.38
N ASP A 18 -1.19 10.24 -9.50
CA ASP A 18 -2.23 9.84 -8.56
C ASP A 18 -2.25 8.29 -8.47
N PRO A 19 -1.52 7.70 -7.52
CA PRO A 19 -1.46 6.26 -7.35
C PRO A 19 -2.79 5.62 -6.91
N ASP A 20 -3.65 6.33 -6.17
CA ASP A 20 -4.99 5.84 -5.78
C ASP A 20 -5.89 5.75 -7.02
N ALA A 21 -5.87 6.76 -7.90
CA ALA A 21 -6.58 6.72 -9.18
C ALA A 21 -6.05 5.61 -10.11
N SER A 22 -4.74 5.40 -10.12
CA SER A 22 -4.11 4.33 -10.88
C SER A 22 -4.54 2.95 -10.37
N SER A 23 -4.58 2.78 -9.05
CA SER A 23 -5.08 1.56 -8.38
C SER A 23 -6.56 1.30 -8.69
N ARG A 24 -7.39 2.34 -8.65
CA ARG A 24 -8.81 2.27 -9.00
C ARG A 24 -9.03 1.83 -10.45
N SER A 25 -8.31 2.46 -11.40
CA SER A 25 -8.39 2.10 -12.82
C SER A 25 -7.99 0.64 -13.07
N MET A 26 -6.93 0.17 -12.42
CA MET A 26 -6.53 -1.25 -12.51
C MET A 26 -7.59 -2.18 -11.92
N ARG A 27 -8.13 -1.84 -10.74
CA ARG A 27 -9.21 -2.61 -10.13
C ARG A 27 -10.42 -2.70 -11.06
N GLU A 28 -10.96 -1.59 -11.53
CA GLU A 28 -12.12 -1.55 -12.43
C GLU A 28 -11.92 -2.42 -13.69
N ARG A 29 -10.71 -2.39 -14.26
CA ARG A 29 -10.35 -3.25 -15.41
C ARG A 29 -10.34 -4.73 -15.04
N ILE A 30 -9.75 -5.11 -13.90
CA ILE A 30 -9.74 -6.50 -13.45
C ILE A 30 -11.15 -6.98 -13.09
N GLU A 31 -11.93 -6.18 -12.38
CA GLU A 31 -13.31 -6.52 -11.99
C GLU A 31 -14.20 -6.68 -13.23
N SER A 32 -14.09 -5.79 -14.22
CA SER A 32 -14.87 -5.89 -15.48
C SER A 32 -14.52 -7.11 -16.32
N GLN A 33 -13.26 -7.56 -16.29
CA GLN A 33 -12.80 -8.74 -17.03
C GLN A 33 -13.08 -10.06 -16.31
N THR A 34 -13.12 -10.06 -14.98
CA THR A 34 -13.18 -11.30 -14.18
C THR A 34 -14.50 -11.49 -13.42
N GLY A 35 -15.28 -10.42 -13.25
CA GLY A 35 -16.46 -10.40 -12.39
C GLY A 35 -16.16 -10.57 -10.90
N LYS A 36 -14.88 -10.54 -10.49
CA LYS A 36 -14.46 -10.69 -9.09
C LYS A 36 -14.30 -9.33 -8.45
N ARG A 37 -14.76 -9.18 -7.20
CA ARG A 37 -14.49 -7.99 -6.39
C ARG A 37 -13.14 -8.16 -5.70
N ILE A 38 -12.26 -7.18 -5.87
CA ILE A 38 -10.89 -7.25 -5.35
C ILE A 38 -10.44 -5.91 -4.78
N GLY A 39 -9.36 -5.97 -4.00
CA GLY A 39 -8.54 -4.81 -3.69
C GLY A 39 -7.33 -4.72 -4.61
N VAL A 40 -6.84 -3.51 -4.88
CA VAL A 40 -5.59 -3.26 -5.61
C VAL A 40 -4.76 -2.27 -4.83
N MET A 41 -3.45 -2.52 -4.74
CA MET A 41 -2.47 -1.64 -4.13
C MET A 41 -1.27 -1.47 -5.06
N ILE A 42 -0.70 -0.27 -5.05
CA ILE A 42 0.61 0.05 -5.62
C ILE A 42 1.54 0.31 -4.45
N ILE A 43 2.72 -0.31 -4.49
CA ILE A 43 3.72 -0.21 -3.44
C ILE A 43 5.05 0.25 -4.02
N ASP A 44 5.89 0.84 -3.19
CA ASP A 44 7.25 1.24 -3.56
C ASP A 44 8.21 1.10 -2.37
N SER A 45 9.49 0.93 -2.66
CA SER A 45 10.52 0.67 -1.65
C SER A 45 10.96 1.97 -0.98
N HIS A 46 10.82 2.04 0.34
CA HIS A 46 11.14 3.20 1.15
C HIS A 46 12.09 2.86 2.29
N GLY A 47 12.99 3.80 2.59
CA GLY A 47 13.68 3.83 3.89
C GLY A 47 12.74 4.33 4.98
N ARG A 48 13.15 4.22 6.25
CA ARG A 48 12.35 4.70 7.39
C ARG A 48 13.24 5.11 8.55
N ALA A 49 12.76 6.05 9.35
CA ALA A 49 13.53 6.62 10.45
C ALA A 49 14.06 5.53 11.40
N TRP A 50 15.29 5.77 11.88
CA TRP A 50 15.99 4.96 12.89
C TRP A 50 16.35 3.53 12.50
N ARG A 51 16.14 3.09 11.25
CA ARG A 51 16.41 1.71 10.81
C ARG A 51 17.17 1.67 9.48
N ILE A 52 18.04 0.67 9.35
CA ILE A 52 18.76 0.35 8.11
C ILE A 52 17.93 -0.63 7.27
N GLY A 53 17.93 -0.41 5.95
CA GLY A 53 17.23 -1.26 4.96
C GLY A 53 15.93 -0.63 4.47
N THR A 54 15.59 -0.93 3.21
CA THR A 54 14.33 -0.55 2.57
C THR A 54 13.25 -1.59 2.83
N VAL A 55 12.00 -1.16 2.84
CA VAL A 55 10.82 -2.03 2.87
C VAL A 55 9.77 -1.50 1.89
N GLY A 56 8.88 -2.36 1.41
CA GLY A 56 7.72 -1.90 0.66
C GLY A 56 6.76 -1.10 1.54
N MET A 57 6.33 0.05 1.04
CA MET A 57 5.27 0.86 1.61
C MET A 57 4.17 1.08 0.58
N CYS A 58 2.93 1.23 1.04
CA CYS A 58 1.80 1.52 0.18
C CYS A 58 1.90 2.97 -0.32
N ILE A 59 1.89 3.15 -1.64
CA ILE A 59 1.84 4.48 -2.27
C ILE A 59 0.50 4.76 -2.95
N GLY A 60 -0.34 3.75 -3.16
CA GLY A 60 -1.70 3.92 -3.65
C GLY A 60 -2.56 2.68 -3.44
N LEU A 61 -3.87 2.86 -3.28
CA LEU A 61 -4.80 1.75 -3.06
C LEU A 61 -6.23 2.03 -3.56
N SER A 62 -6.98 0.96 -3.81
CA SER A 62 -8.42 0.99 -4.06
C SER A 62 -9.07 -0.31 -3.60
N GLY A 63 -10.25 -0.22 -2.96
CA GLY A 63 -11.00 -1.38 -2.49
C GLY A 63 -10.36 -2.12 -1.31
N VAL A 64 -9.40 -1.50 -0.62
CA VAL A 64 -8.75 -2.02 0.60
C VAL A 64 -8.73 -0.90 1.65
N PRO A 65 -8.96 -1.19 2.95
CA PRO A 65 -8.67 -0.24 4.02
C PRO A 65 -7.17 0.08 4.08
N ALA A 66 -6.80 1.36 4.22
CA ALA A 66 -5.41 1.71 4.52
C ALA A 66 -5.08 1.46 5.99
N LEU A 67 -6.01 1.88 6.86
CA LEU A 67 -5.98 1.67 8.30
C LEU A 67 -7.08 0.73 8.77
N MET A 68 -6.77 -0.02 9.83
CA MET A 68 -7.77 -0.69 10.66
C MET A 68 -7.80 -0.04 12.05
N ASP A 69 -8.95 0.53 12.41
CA ASP A 69 -9.18 1.07 13.74
C ASP A 69 -9.73 -0.03 14.65
N GLU A 70 -8.88 -0.54 15.53
CA GLU A 70 -9.25 -1.61 16.48
C GLU A 70 -9.63 -1.04 17.85
N ARG A 71 -9.74 0.29 17.99
CA ARG A 71 -10.22 0.88 19.24
C ARG A 71 -11.64 0.39 19.53
N GLY A 72 -11.89 0.01 20.78
CA GLY A 72 -13.14 -0.62 21.19
C GLY A 72 -13.17 -2.15 21.06
N TRP A 73 -12.22 -2.75 20.35
CA TRP A 73 -12.11 -4.21 20.25
C TRP A 73 -11.62 -4.80 21.57
N LYS A 74 -11.90 -6.08 21.80
CA LYS A 74 -11.47 -6.80 23.01
C LYS A 74 -10.21 -7.62 22.75
N ASP A 75 -9.24 -7.54 23.65
CA ASP A 75 -8.06 -8.39 23.66
C ASP A 75 -8.38 -9.82 24.15
N LEU A 76 -7.35 -10.67 24.23
CA LEU A 76 -7.46 -12.05 24.71
C LEU A 76 -7.99 -12.19 26.15
N PHE A 77 -7.96 -11.12 26.94
CA PHE A 77 -8.41 -11.08 28.33
C PHE A 77 -9.71 -10.27 28.50
N GLY A 78 -10.33 -9.84 27.40
CA GLY A 78 -11.56 -9.06 27.42
C GLY A 78 -11.36 -7.57 27.71
N HIS A 79 -10.12 -7.06 27.76
CA HIS A 79 -9.86 -5.63 27.90
C HIS A 79 -10.04 -4.90 26.57
N GLU A 80 -10.48 -3.66 26.65
CA GLU A 80 -10.69 -2.83 25.48
C GLU A 80 -9.40 -2.20 24.97
N LEU A 81 -9.16 -2.33 23.67
CA LEU A 81 -8.08 -1.62 22.98
C LEU A 81 -8.43 -0.12 22.91
N LYS A 82 -7.53 0.75 23.40
CA LYS A 82 -7.79 2.19 23.51
C LYS A 82 -7.13 3.03 22.41
N ILE A 83 -6.05 2.53 21.82
CA ILE A 83 -5.18 3.32 20.93
C ILE A 83 -4.85 2.63 19.61
N THR A 84 -5.21 1.36 19.45
CA THR A 84 -4.71 0.52 18.36
C THR A 84 -5.32 0.92 17.04
N VAL A 85 -4.49 1.46 16.15
CA VAL A 85 -4.81 1.72 14.75
C VAL A 85 -3.70 1.09 13.93
N VAL A 86 -4.04 0.08 13.14
CA VAL A 86 -3.09 -0.76 12.40
C VAL A 86 -2.94 -0.24 10.97
N GLY A 87 -1.71 -0.04 10.52
CA GLY A 87 -1.35 0.31 9.14
C GLY A 87 -1.43 -0.89 8.21
N VAL A 88 -2.61 -1.48 8.06
CA VAL A 88 -2.79 -2.78 7.39
C VAL A 88 -2.34 -2.78 5.93
N ALA A 89 -2.44 -1.64 5.23
CA ALA A 89 -1.90 -1.49 3.88
C ALA A 89 -0.36 -1.51 3.85
N ASP A 90 0.32 -0.88 4.80
CA ASP A 90 1.80 -0.93 4.86
C ASP A 90 2.31 -2.30 5.29
N GLU A 91 1.60 -3.00 6.19
CA GLU A 91 1.93 -4.39 6.54
C GLU A 91 1.84 -5.31 5.32
N LEU A 92 0.75 -5.19 4.56
CA LEU A 92 0.53 -5.98 3.35
C LEU A 92 1.54 -5.61 2.24
N ALA A 93 1.88 -4.32 2.11
CA ALA A 93 2.89 -3.84 1.19
C ALA A 93 4.28 -4.39 1.51
N ALA A 94 4.68 -4.37 2.78
CA ALA A 94 5.96 -4.93 3.21
C ALA A 94 6.05 -6.43 2.92
N ALA A 95 4.97 -7.19 3.19
CA ALA A 95 4.90 -8.62 2.89
C ALA A 95 4.98 -8.90 1.38
N ALA A 96 4.25 -8.14 0.56
CA ALA A 96 4.30 -8.27 -0.90
C ALA A 96 5.70 -7.94 -1.43
N SER A 97 6.31 -6.85 -0.97
CA SER A 97 7.65 -6.40 -1.38
C SER A 97 8.74 -7.44 -1.10
N LEU A 98 8.64 -8.17 0.01
CA LEU A 98 9.54 -9.28 0.33
C LEU A 98 9.48 -10.39 -0.73
N VAL A 99 8.28 -10.68 -1.27
CA VAL A 99 8.07 -11.71 -2.30
C VAL A 99 8.43 -11.19 -3.70
N MET A 100 8.19 -9.91 -3.97
CA MET A 100 8.53 -9.27 -5.25
C MET A 100 10.04 -9.23 -5.51
N GLY A 101 10.84 -9.17 -4.44
CA GLY A 101 12.27 -8.86 -4.53
C GLY A 101 12.51 -7.35 -4.60
N GLN A 102 13.78 -6.94 -4.65
CA GLN A 102 14.18 -5.53 -4.67
C GLN A 102 14.99 -5.13 -5.91
N ALA A 103 15.22 -6.07 -6.83
CA ALA A 103 16.12 -5.89 -7.95
C ALA A 103 15.57 -6.59 -9.22
N ALA A 104 16.30 -7.59 -9.71
CA ALA A 104 16.06 -8.21 -11.02
C ALA A 104 15.23 -9.50 -10.96
N GLU A 105 14.56 -9.78 -9.83
CA GLU A 105 13.76 -10.99 -9.62
C GLU A 105 12.56 -11.08 -10.56
N GLY A 106 12.16 -9.98 -11.20
CA GLY A 106 11.16 -9.98 -12.27
C GLY A 106 9.75 -10.30 -11.80
N THR A 107 9.44 -10.09 -10.51
CA THR A 107 8.12 -10.37 -9.91
C THR A 107 7.41 -9.05 -9.54
N PRO A 108 6.77 -8.35 -10.49
CA PRO A 108 6.21 -7.02 -10.26
C PRO A 108 4.81 -7.03 -9.62
N ALA A 109 4.21 -8.20 -9.39
CA ALA A 109 2.85 -8.33 -8.86
C ALA A 109 2.73 -9.54 -7.94
N VAL A 110 1.98 -9.36 -6.85
CA VAL A 110 1.68 -10.41 -5.86
C VAL A 110 0.17 -10.47 -5.67
N HIS A 111 -0.39 -11.68 -5.73
CA HIS A 111 -1.80 -11.91 -5.42
C HIS A 111 -1.92 -12.47 -4.00
N VAL A 112 -2.53 -11.68 -3.11
CA VAL A 112 -2.74 -12.06 -1.72
C VAL A 112 -4.17 -12.57 -1.51
N ARG A 113 -4.31 -13.65 -0.75
CA ARG A 113 -5.60 -14.22 -0.33
C ARG A 113 -5.61 -14.39 1.18
N GLY A 114 -6.79 -14.29 1.79
CA GLY A 114 -6.95 -14.39 3.24
C GLY A 114 -6.61 -13.12 4.00
N PHE A 115 -6.64 -11.95 3.34
CA PHE A 115 -6.56 -10.67 4.04
C PHE A 115 -7.67 -10.60 5.10
N PRO A 116 -7.34 -10.40 6.38
CA PRO A 116 -8.27 -10.70 7.48
C PRO A 116 -9.31 -9.60 7.72
N TYR A 117 -9.19 -8.45 7.08
CA TYR A 117 -10.08 -7.31 7.27
C TYR A 117 -11.08 -7.16 6.12
N PRO A 118 -12.29 -6.63 6.39
CA PRO A 118 -13.26 -6.33 5.35
C PRO A 118 -12.69 -5.37 4.30
N LEU A 119 -12.94 -5.69 3.02
CA LEU A 119 -12.65 -4.75 1.94
C LEU A 119 -13.58 -3.54 2.05
N ARG A 120 -13.00 -2.34 1.89
CA ARG A 120 -13.72 -1.06 1.81
C ARG A 120 -12.93 -0.10 0.93
N GLU A 121 -13.58 0.97 0.48
CA GLU A 121 -12.83 2.06 -0.11
C GLU A 121 -11.95 2.72 0.95
N GLY A 122 -10.65 2.69 0.71
CA GLY A 122 -9.65 3.44 1.45
C GLY A 122 -8.87 4.37 0.53
N SER A 123 -8.02 5.20 1.11
CA SER A 123 -7.13 6.10 0.36
C SER A 123 -5.79 6.24 1.05
N LEU A 124 -4.74 6.60 0.30
CA LEU A 124 -3.40 6.80 0.85
C LEU A 124 -3.41 7.85 1.97
N ARG A 125 -4.32 8.83 1.89
CA ARG A 125 -4.47 9.91 2.87
C ARG A 125 -4.77 9.41 4.29
N GLU A 126 -5.30 8.20 4.45
CA GLU A 126 -5.48 7.59 5.76
C GLU A 126 -4.13 7.28 6.45
N LEU A 127 -3.10 6.88 5.69
CA LEU A 127 -1.77 6.58 6.21
C LEU A 127 -0.95 7.86 6.48
N LEU A 128 -1.25 8.93 5.77
CA LEU A 128 -0.54 10.19 5.90
C LEU A 128 -0.97 10.92 7.16
N ARG A 129 0.01 11.24 8.01
CA ARG A 129 -0.23 12.05 9.19
C ARG A 129 -0.72 13.45 8.78
N PRO A 130 -1.81 13.97 9.38
CA PRO A 130 -2.20 15.36 9.20
C PRO A 130 -1.06 16.31 9.57
N LYS A 131 -0.94 17.43 8.86
CA LYS A 131 0.18 18.38 9.03
C LYS A 131 0.29 18.87 10.46
N GLU A 132 -0.85 19.05 11.14
CA GLU A 132 -0.93 19.56 12.51
C GLU A 132 -0.42 18.54 13.55
N GLN A 133 -0.33 17.26 13.18
CA GLN A 133 0.18 16.18 14.03
C GLN A 133 1.63 15.82 13.68
N ASP A 134 2.15 16.29 12.55
CA ASP A 134 3.45 15.91 12.03
C ASP A 134 4.59 16.77 12.61
N MET A 135 5.14 16.30 13.72
CA MET A 135 6.26 16.97 14.42
C MET A 135 7.64 16.75 13.76
N PHE A 136 7.71 16.00 12.64
CA PHE A 136 8.97 15.64 11.97
C PHE A 136 9.17 16.35 10.62
N ARG A 137 8.15 17.05 10.13
CA ARG A 137 8.14 17.73 8.83
C ARG A 137 8.38 19.23 8.94
#